data_AF-A0A9X1SKG7-F1
#
_entry.id   AF-A0A9X1SKG7-F1
#
_cell.length_a   1.000
_cell.length_b   1.000
_cell.length_c   1.000
_cell.angle_alpha   90.00
_cell.angle_beta   90.00
_cell.angle_gamma   90.00
#
_symmetry.space_group_name_H-M   'P 1'
#
loop_
_entity.id
_entity.type
_entity.pdbx_description
1 polymer ?
#
loop_
_entity_poly.entity_id
_entity_poly.type
_entity_poly.pdbx_seq_one_letter_code
_entity_poly.pdbx_strand_id
1 'polypeptide(L)'
;MNYANLTLAALCTVALSVGTPAMAQSLESQTVVQATGVLNEIMQIPAKGIPHKMLADAQGLVIIPNMIKGGFVVGVRHGNGVVMVRDANTGGWTAPQFVSMTGGSVGWQVGVQSTDVILVFRTQKSVQGLLQGKFTLGVDAAAAAGPVGRQASAGTDLELKSEIYSYNRSRGLFIGASLDGSALQMNQAATQAYYANGVPPEANELVATVLRYSAPVPAGMTVVGEQQPQMQLSGPSPAVETVGQASEHLNQLQAETASASQRLAAVLDDNWRRYLALPAEVYTPGRQPSPQALASSLENFRRVMANPEYAQLSQRADFRSLVALLEQYAAALAQPVADNGLQLPPPPM
;
A
#
# COMPACT_ATOMS: atom_id res chain seq x y z
N MET A 1 2.94 -78.77 -45.82
CA MET A 1 2.17 -77.56 -45.46
C MET A 1 2.81 -76.93 -44.24
N ASN A 2 3.04 -75.61 -44.26
CA ASN A 2 3.26 -74.70 -43.12
C ASN A 2 4.61 -74.81 -42.37
N TYR A 3 5.36 -73.76 -41.99
CA TYR A 3 5.39 -72.31 -42.24
C TYR A 3 6.87 -71.90 -42.09
N ALA A 4 7.46 -71.19 -43.03
CA ALA A 4 8.76 -70.55 -42.85
C ALA A 4 8.72 -69.21 -43.55
N ASN A 5 8.35 -68.15 -42.83
CA ASN A 5 8.59 -66.73 -43.15
C ASN A 5 8.12 -65.88 -41.96
N LEU A 6 9.07 -65.38 -41.18
CA LEU A 6 8.84 -64.27 -40.26
C LEU A 6 10.11 -63.41 -40.23
N THR A 7 10.19 -62.51 -41.20
CA THR A 7 11.12 -61.39 -41.22
C THR A 7 10.56 -60.28 -40.32
N LEU A 8 11.26 -60.02 -39.22
CA LEU A 8 10.96 -58.95 -38.28
C LEU A 8 11.61 -57.65 -38.77
N ALA A 9 10.83 -56.75 -39.38
CA ALA A 9 11.26 -55.39 -39.68
C ALA A 9 10.54 -54.42 -38.73
N ALA A 10 11.18 -54.12 -37.60
CA ALA A 10 10.74 -53.08 -36.67
C ALA A 10 11.33 -51.73 -37.12
N LEU A 11 10.53 -50.95 -37.83
CA LEU A 11 10.85 -49.58 -38.23
C LEU A 11 10.58 -48.63 -37.05
N CYS A 12 11.57 -48.40 -36.19
CA CYS A 12 11.50 -47.34 -35.17
C CYS A 12 11.73 -45.97 -35.83
N THR A 13 10.65 -45.24 -36.10
CA THR A 13 10.70 -43.85 -36.54
C THR A 13 11.01 -42.96 -35.32
N VAL A 14 12.25 -42.50 -35.20
CA VAL A 14 12.64 -41.49 -34.21
C VAL A 14 12.11 -40.15 -34.69
N ALA A 15 11.03 -39.68 -34.07
CA ALA A 15 10.56 -38.31 -34.25
C ALA A 15 11.53 -37.35 -33.56
N LEU A 16 12.36 -36.66 -34.36
CA LEU A 16 13.17 -35.52 -33.92
C LEU A 16 12.24 -34.36 -33.58
N SER A 17 11.85 -34.25 -32.31
CA SER A 17 11.23 -33.06 -31.77
C SER A 17 12.24 -31.91 -31.81
N VAL A 18 12.09 -31.01 -32.79
CA VAL A 18 12.79 -29.74 -32.85
C VAL A 18 12.37 -28.93 -31.62
N GLY A 19 13.18 -28.95 -30.57
CA GLY A 19 12.99 -28.09 -29.42
C GLY A 19 13.13 -26.64 -29.87
N THR A 20 12.05 -25.86 -29.80
CA THR A 20 12.14 -24.40 -29.90
C THR A 20 13.09 -23.90 -28.82
N PRO A 21 14.10 -23.06 -29.12
CA PRO A 21 14.94 -22.49 -28.08
C PRO A 21 14.06 -21.64 -27.17
N ALA A 22 13.90 -22.09 -25.92
CA ALA A 22 13.33 -21.26 -24.87
C ALA A 22 14.32 -20.11 -24.65
N MET A 23 13.99 -18.91 -25.12
CA MET A 23 14.74 -17.69 -24.82
C MET A 23 14.76 -17.55 -23.29
N ALA A 24 15.94 -17.67 -22.68
CA ALA A 24 16.12 -17.39 -21.27
C ALA A 24 15.85 -15.88 -21.08
N GLN A 25 14.68 -15.54 -20.53
CA GLN A 25 14.29 -14.15 -20.29
C GLN A 25 15.24 -13.55 -19.24
N SER A 26 15.96 -12.48 -19.59
CA SER A 26 16.84 -11.78 -18.65
C SER A 26 16.05 -11.22 -17.46
N LEU A 27 16.73 -10.96 -16.35
CA LEU A 27 16.10 -10.36 -15.17
C LEU A 27 15.52 -8.97 -15.49
N GLU A 28 16.19 -8.24 -16.37
CA GLU A 28 15.81 -6.96 -16.91
C GLU A 28 14.50 -7.04 -17.71
N SER A 29 14.41 -8.00 -18.65
CA SER A 29 13.18 -8.27 -19.40
C SER A 29 12.02 -8.66 -18.48
N GLN A 30 12.28 -9.47 -17.45
CA GLN A 30 11.26 -9.82 -16.45
C GLN A 30 10.78 -8.59 -15.67
N THR A 31 11.70 -7.71 -15.27
CA THR A 31 11.37 -6.48 -14.52
C THR A 31 10.48 -5.54 -15.36
N VAL A 32 10.76 -5.40 -16.66
CA VAL A 32 9.95 -4.57 -17.58
C VAL A 32 8.55 -5.16 -17.74
N VAL A 33 8.44 -6.47 -17.98
CA VAL A 33 7.15 -7.17 -18.09
C VAL A 33 6.32 -7.04 -16.80
N GLN A 34 6.97 -7.23 -15.64
CA GLN A 34 6.30 -7.07 -14.34
C GLN A 34 5.87 -5.63 -14.08
N ALA A 35 6.67 -4.63 -14.47
CA ALA A 35 6.30 -3.23 -14.36
C ALA A 35 5.06 -2.89 -15.21
N THR A 36 4.97 -3.41 -16.43
CA THR A 36 3.76 -3.30 -17.27
C THR A 36 2.55 -3.92 -16.59
N GLY A 37 2.71 -5.12 -16.01
CA GLY A 37 1.65 -5.78 -15.23
C GLY A 37 1.17 -4.94 -14.05
N VAL A 38 2.10 -4.46 -13.22
CA VAL A 38 1.81 -3.60 -12.05
C VAL A 38 1.05 -2.33 -12.46
N LEU A 39 1.48 -1.65 -13.53
CA LEU A 39 0.80 -0.45 -14.01
C LEU A 39 -0.63 -0.77 -14.46
N ASN A 40 -0.83 -1.82 -15.26
CA ASN A 40 -2.16 -2.23 -15.70
C ASN A 40 -3.08 -2.57 -14.52
N GLU A 41 -2.57 -3.36 -13.58
CA GLU A 41 -3.36 -3.80 -12.43
C GLU A 41 -3.72 -2.64 -11.51
N ILE A 42 -2.82 -1.68 -11.26
CA ILE A 42 -3.12 -0.48 -10.48
C ILE A 42 -4.13 0.42 -11.20
N MET A 43 -3.99 0.58 -12.52
CA MET A 43 -4.92 1.40 -13.32
C MET A 43 -6.34 0.81 -13.39
N GLN A 44 -6.47 -0.50 -13.25
CA GLN A 44 -7.76 -1.19 -13.28
C GLN A 44 -8.50 -1.18 -11.92
N ILE A 45 -7.91 -0.64 -10.85
CA ILE A 45 -8.57 -0.56 -9.54
C ILE A 45 -9.65 0.55 -9.57
N PRO A 46 -10.96 0.21 -9.52
CA PRO A 46 -12.02 1.21 -9.63
C PRO A 46 -11.93 2.24 -8.51
N ALA A 47 -11.98 3.53 -8.88
CA ALA A 47 -11.89 4.69 -7.98
C ALA A 47 -10.63 4.82 -7.09
N LYS A 48 -9.66 3.89 -7.19
CA LYS A 48 -8.42 3.89 -6.38
C LYS A 48 -7.13 3.76 -7.19
N GLY A 49 -7.24 3.58 -8.51
CA GLY A 49 -6.10 3.66 -9.42
C GLY A 49 -5.52 5.07 -9.54
N ILE A 50 -4.42 5.21 -10.28
CA ILE A 50 -3.81 6.51 -10.53
C ILE A 50 -4.77 7.30 -11.44
N PRO A 51 -5.20 8.52 -11.06
CA PRO A 51 -6.06 9.32 -11.91
C PRO A 51 -5.41 9.55 -13.28
N HIS A 52 -6.13 9.33 -14.38
CA HIS A 52 -5.60 9.56 -15.73
C HIS A 52 -5.01 10.96 -15.91
N LYS A 53 -5.66 11.98 -15.32
CA LYS A 53 -5.15 13.35 -15.30
C LYS A 53 -3.78 13.49 -14.62
N MET A 54 -3.53 12.71 -13.56
CA MET A 54 -2.23 12.71 -12.88
C MET A 54 -1.14 12.10 -13.76
N LEU A 55 -1.44 11.05 -14.52
CA LEU A 55 -0.50 10.47 -15.49
C LEU A 55 -0.31 11.36 -16.72
N ALA A 56 -1.34 12.08 -17.15
CA ALA A 56 -1.25 13.05 -18.24
C ALA A 56 -0.30 14.21 -17.89
N ASP A 57 -0.33 14.66 -16.64
CA ASP A 57 0.53 15.76 -16.15
C ASP A 57 1.91 15.28 -15.65
N ALA A 58 2.15 13.97 -15.58
CA ALA A 58 3.38 13.39 -15.05
C ALA A 58 4.61 13.73 -15.92
N GLN A 59 5.72 14.07 -15.27
CA GLN A 59 7.03 14.31 -15.89
C GLN A 59 7.95 13.09 -15.77
N GLY A 60 7.66 12.18 -14.84
CA GLY A 60 8.40 10.93 -14.69
C GLY A 60 7.57 9.88 -13.97
N LEU A 61 7.83 8.62 -14.29
CA LEU A 61 7.17 7.46 -13.70
C LEU A 61 8.23 6.44 -13.30
N VAL A 62 8.24 6.05 -12.04
CA VAL A 62 9.06 4.94 -11.54
C VAL A 62 8.13 3.80 -11.16
N ILE A 63 8.39 2.60 -11.66
CA ILE A 63 7.61 1.40 -11.35
C ILE A 63 8.56 0.34 -10.81
N ILE A 64 8.35 -0.08 -9.56
CA ILE A 64 9.16 -1.08 -8.87
C ILE A 64 8.24 -2.25 -8.51
N PRO A 65 8.20 -3.30 -9.35
CA PRO A 65 7.45 -4.51 -9.04
C PRO A 65 8.11 -5.28 -7.89
N ASN A 66 7.28 -5.96 -7.09
CA ASN A 66 7.72 -6.97 -6.12
C ASN A 66 8.83 -6.51 -5.15
N MET A 67 8.82 -5.24 -4.71
CA MET A 67 9.80 -4.77 -3.73
C MET A 67 9.65 -5.54 -2.42
N ILE A 68 10.70 -6.22 -2.00
CA ILE A 68 10.69 -7.00 -0.76
C ILE A 68 11.02 -6.09 0.40
N LYS A 69 10.15 -6.07 1.41
CA LYS A 69 10.38 -5.48 2.73
C LYS A 69 10.46 -6.62 3.74
N GLY A 70 11.50 -6.63 4.57
CA GLY A 70 11.65 -7.59 5.65
C GLY A 70 12.31 -6.93 6.86
N GLY A 71 11.88 -7.27 8.08
CA GLY A 71 12.49 -6.69 9.27
C GLY A 71 12.03 -7.30 10.58
N PHE A 72 12.88 -7.17 11.60
CA PHE A 72 12.57 -7.34 13.02
C PHE A 72 13.24 -6.20 13.79
N VAL A 73 12.48 -5.21 14.23
CA VAL A 73 12.96 -3.94 14.84
C VAL A 73 13.72 -3.02 13.86
N VAL A 74 14.64 -3.59 13.09
CA VAL A 74 15.29 -2.99 11.93
C VAL A 74 14.80 -3.72 10.69
N GLY A 75 14.35 -2.96 9.70
CA GLY A 75 13.83 -3.48 8.45
C GLY A 75 14.60 -2.94 7.26
N VAL A 76 14.85 -3.82 6.29
CA VAL A 76 15.41 -3.47 5.00
C VAL A 76 14.35 -3.68 3.92
N ARG A 77 14.41 -2.86 2.88
CA ARG A 77 13.65 -3.10 1.66
C ARG A 77 14.54 -2.94 0.46
N HIS A 78 14.32 -3.77 -0.55
CA HIS A 78 15.02 -3.69 -1.81
C HIS A 78 14.13 -4.15 -2.96
N GLY A 79 14.23 -3.46 -4.10
CA GLY A 79 13.53 -3.82 -5.32
C GLY A 79 14.20 -3.20 -6.54
N ASN A 80 14.10 -3.91 -7.66
CA ASN A 80 14.50 -3.41 -8.96
C ASN A 80 13.26 -2.97 -9.73
N GLY A 81 13.42 -1.95 -10.56
CA GLY A 81 12.32 -1.38 -11.32
C GLY A 81 12.82 -0.62 -12.52
N VAL A 82 11.91 0.17 -13.08
CA VAL A 82 12.18 1.01 -14.25
C VAL A 82 11.71 2.43 -14.00
N VAL A 83 12.41 3.37 -14.62
CA VAL A 83 12.00 4.77 -14.73
C VAL A 83 11.76 5.13 -16.18
N MET A 84 10.71 5.90 -16.42
CA MET A 84 10.44 6.55 -17.69
C MET A 84 10.25 8.04 -17.44
N VAL A 85 10.82 8.86 -18.32
CA VAL A 85 10.77 10.31 -18.21
C VAL A 85 10.00 10.86 -19.40
N ARG A 86 9.20 11.89 -19.14
CA ARG A 86 8.50 12.61 -20.20
C ARG A 86 9.47 13.58 -20.85
N ASP A 87 9.61 13.45 -22.16
CA ASP A 87 10.40 14.38 -22.96
C ASP A 87 9.67 15.72 -23.05
N ALA A 88 10.34 16.79 -22.62
CA ALA A 88 9.76 18.13 -22.53
C ALA A 88 9.39 18.72 -23.89
N ASN A 89 10.07 18.28 -24.97
CA ASN A 89 9.96 18.89 -26.30
C ASN A 89 8.89 18.19 -27.15
N THR A 90 8.82 16.87 -27.04
CA THR A 90 7.95 16.00 -27.84
C THR A 90 6.69 15.58 -27.09
N GLY A 91 6.69 15.67 -25.75
CA GLY A 91 5.64 15.13 -24.91
C GLY A 91 5.57 13.60 -24.88
N GLY A 92 6.50 12.92 -25.58
CA GLY A 92 6.65 11.47 -25.56
C GLY A 92 7.32 10.97 -24.29
N TRP A 93 7.40 9.65 -24.14
CA TRP A 93 8.07 9.01 -23.02
C TRP A 93 9.38 8.39 -23.48
N THR A 94 10.44 8.51 -22.67
CA THR A 94 11.69 7.82 -22.91
C THR A 94 11.51 6.31 -22.79
N ALA A 95 12.40 5.55 -23.42
CA ALA A 95 12.53 4.12 -23.15
C ALA A 95 12.78 3.87 -21.64
N PRO A 96 12.30 2.75 -21.08
CA PRO A 96 12.50 2.43 -19.67
C PRO A 96 13.97 2.26 -19.34
N GLN A 97 14.43 2.96 -18.31
CA GLN A 97 15.78 2.80 -17.76
C GLN A 97 15.69 2.10 -16.40
N PHE A 98 16.67 1.25 -16.08
CA PHE A 98 16.61 0.48 -14.85
C PHE A 98 16.96 1.34 -13.64
N VAL A 99 16.25 1.10 -12.55
CA VAL A 99 16.49 1.69 -11.24
C VAL A 99 16.48 0.61 -10.17
N SER A 100 17.16 0.87 -9.07
CA SER A 100 17.06 0.10 -7.84
C SER A 100 16.61 1.01 -6.71
N MET A 101 15.73 0.51 -5.86
CA MET A 101 15.33 1.20 -4.64
C MET A 101 15.75 0.39 -3.44
N THR A 102 16.54 1.01 -2.56
CA THR A 102 16.99 0.40 -1.32
C THR A 102 16.59 1.31 -0.18
N GLY A 103 15.96 0.75 0.84
CA GLY A 103 15.52 1.51 2.00
C GLY A 103 15.77 0.79 3.30
N GLY A 104 15.94 1.59 4.34
CA GLY A 104 16.03 1.16 5.72
C GLY A 104 14.82 1.66 6.48
N SER A 105 14.51 0.98 7.56
CA SER A 105 13.45 1.40 8.46
C SER A 105 13.78 0.95 9.87
N VAL A 106 13.42 1.79 10.84
CA VAL A 106 13.62 1.52 12.27
C VAL A 106 12.27 1.68 12.96
N GLY A 107 11.87 0.67 13.74
CA GLY A 107 10.60 0.66 14.46
C GLY A 107 10.15 -0.75 14.81
N TRP A 108 9.11 -0.87 15.65
CA TRP A 108 8.53 -2.17 16.01
C TRP A 108 7.82 -2.77 14.81
N GLN A 109 8.59 -3.45 13.96
CA GLN A 109 8.15 -4.06 12.72
C GLN A 109 8.61 -5.51 12.66
N VAL A 110 7.71 -6.40 12.24
CA VAL A 110 7.99 -7.84 12.06
C VAL A 110 7.25 -8.34 10.83
N GLY A 111 7.97 -9.04 9.96
CA GLY A 111 7.39 -9.77 8.85
C GLY A 111 8.15 -9.61 7.54
N VAL A 112 7.59 -10.21 6.50
CA VAL A 112 8.07 -10.13 5.13
C VAL A 112 6.88 -9.80 4.23
N GLN A 113 7.03 -8.78 3.41
CA GLN A 113 5.99 -8.30 2.50
C GLN A 113 6.60 -7.92 1.17
N SER A 114 5.90 -8.27 0.10
CA SER A 114 6.20 -7.82 -1.25
C SER A 114 5.28 -6.66 -1.59
N THR A 115 5.81 -5.56 -2.11
CA THR A 115 5.03 -4.37 -2.45
C THR A 115 5.39 -3.90 -3.85
N ASP A 116 4.37 -3.73 -4.68
CA ASP A 116 4.51 -3.02 -5.94
C ASP A 116 4.42 -1.52 -5.65
N VAL A 117 5.34 -0.72 -6.19
CA VAL A 117 5.39 0.73 -5.98
C VAL A 117 5.40 1.45 -7.32
N ILE A 118 4.55 2.46 -7.47
CA ILE A 118 4.60 3.42 -8.56
C ILE A 118 4.82 4.81 -7.97
N LEU A 119 5.89 5.48 -8.40
CA LEU A 119 6.15 6.89 -8.07
C LEU A 119 5.84 7.75 -9.29
N VAL A 120 4.97 8.74 -9.12
CA VAL A 120 4.59 9.70 -10.17
C VAL A 120 5.23 11.04 -9.84
N PHE A 121 6.17 11.47 -10.69
CA PHE A 121 6.85 12.76 -10.57
C PHE A 121 6.09 13.80 -11.38
N ARG A 122 5.68 14.90 -10.75
CA ARG A 122 4.85 15.93 -11.39
C ARG A 122 5.68 17.09 -11.97
N THR A 123 6.92 17.27 -11.54
CA THR A 123 7.79 18.37 -11.99
C THR A 123 9.07 17.85 -12.64
N GLN A 124 9.55 18.57 -13.65
CA GLN A 124 10.84 18.30 -14.30
C GLN A 124 12.00 18.33 -13.29
N LYS A 125 11.92 19.24 -12.31
CA LYS A 125 12.91 19.40 -11.24
C LYS A 125 13.09 18.11 -10.43
N SER A 126 11.99 17.47 -10.02
CA SER A 126 12.05 16.24 -9.23
C SER A 126 12.59 15.06 -10.03
N VAL A 127 12.37 15.04 -11.35
CA VAL A 127 12.95 14.04 -12.25
C VAL A 127 14.46 14.24 -12.42
N GLN A 128 14.92 15.49 -12.56
CA GLN A 128 16.35 15.79 -12.72
C GLN A 128 17.19 15.32 -11.53
N GLY A 129 16.67 15.44 -10.30
CA GLY A 129 17.35 14.92 -9.10
C GLY A 129 17.54 13.39 -9.14
N LEU A 130 16.58 12.65 -9.70
CA LEU A 130 16.71 11.20 -9.94
C LEU A 130 17.78 10.89 -11.00
N LEU A 131 17.75 11.60 -12.12
CA LEU A 131 18.69 11.38 -13.23
C LEU A 131 20.15 11.68 -12.87
N GLN A 132 20.38 12.49 -11.84
CA GLN A 132 21.73 12.80 -11.32
C GLN A 132 22.38 11.63 -10.54
N GLY A 133 21.65 10.52 -10.34
CA GLY A 133 22.23 9.23 -9.96
C GLY A 133 21.58 8.61 -8.72
N LYS A 134 21.42 9.37 -7.64
CA LYS A 134 20.80 8.91 -6.40
C LYS A 134 19.81 9.95 -5.87
N PHE A 135 18.60 9.50 -5.58
CA PHE A 135 17.51 10.31 -5.03
C PHE A 135 16.99 9.69 -3.74
N THR A 136 16.99 10.45 -2.64
CA THR A 136 16.56 9.98 -1.32
C THR A 136 15.17 10.49 -0.99
N LEU A 137 14.20 9.57 -1.00
CA LEU A 137 12.85 9.83 -0.54
C LEU A 137 12.87 10.17 0.96
N GLY A 138 12.47 11.40 1.29
CA GLY A 138 12.43 11.94 2.65
C GLY A 138 13.49 13.03 2.95
N VAL A 139 14.62 13.03 2.25
CA VAL A 139 15.71 14.04 2.44
C VAL A 139 15.77 15.00 1.25
N ASP A 140 15.83 14.46 0.03
CA ASP A 140 15.93 15.24 -1.21
C ASP A 140 14.55 15.73 -1.69
N ALA A 141 13.50 15.24 -1.05
CA ALA A 141 12.10 15.50 -1.37
C ALA A 141 11.50 16.55 -0.42
N ALA A 142 12.19 17.70 -0.27
CA ALA A 142 11.81 18.82 0.60
C ALA A 142 10.54 19.55 0.09
N ALA A 143 9.41 18.82 0.06
CA ALA A 143 8.01 19.20 -0.15
C ALA A 143 7.09 17.97 -0.49
N ALA A 144 7.57 16.72 -0.40
CA ALA A 144 6.85 15.54 -0.91
C ALA A 144 6.03 14.76 0.15
N ALA A 145 5.36 15.44 1.06
CA ALA A 145 4.32 14.83 1.91
C ALA A 145 2.94 15.08 1.30
N GLY A 146 2.54 14.22 0.36
CA GLY A 146 1.19 14.11 -0.20
C GLY A 146 0.86 12.63 -0.40
N PRO A 147 -0.41 12.22 -0.22
CA PRO A 147 -0.84 11.20 0.73
C PRO A 147 0.06 9.96 0.79
N VAL A 148 0.69 9.76 1.93
CA VAL A 148 1.21 8.44 2.30
C VAL A 148 0.01 7.59 2.73
N GLY A 149 -0.22 6.48 2.02
CA GLY A 149 -1.21 5.41 2.28
C GLY A 149 -2.38 5.64 3.26
N ARG A 150 -3.62 5.46 2.78
CA ARG A 150 -4.89 5.21 3.51
C ARG A 150 -5.29 6.09 4.71
N GLN A 151 -4.50 7.06 5.17
CA GLN A 151 -4.90 8.03 6.19
C GLN A 151 -4.39 9.43 5.82
N ALA A 152 -5.11 10.08 4.91
CA ALA A 152 -5.05 11.53 4.75
C ALA A 152 -6.46 12.02 4.42
N SER A 153 -7.36 11.92 5.38
CA SER A 153 -8.67 12.56 5.33
C SER A 153 -8.65 13.77 6.27
N ALA A 154 -8.27 14.91 5.72
CA ALA A 154 -8.71 16.23 6.19
C ALA A 154 -8.44 17.25 5.07
N GLY A 155 -9.52 17.80 4.50
CA GLY A 155 -9.47 18.90 3.54
C GLY A 155 -9.81 18.49 2.12
N THR A 156 -11.11 18.40 1.82
CA THR A 156 -11.62 18.82 0.52
C THR A 156 -11.02 20.20 0.22
N ASP A 157 -10.22 20.27 -0.85
CA ASP A 157 -9.44 21.43 -1.33
C ASP A 157 -7.99 21.62 -0.83
N LEU A 158 -7.27 20.54 -0.53
CA LEU A 158 -5.81 20.57 -0.49
C LEU A 158 -5.27 20.38 -1.92
N GLU A 159 -4.86 21.47 -2.58
CA GLU A 159 -4.17 21.38 -3.88
C GLU A 159 -3.13 20.26 -3.82
N LEU A 160 -3.08 19.44 -4.87
CA LEU A 160 -2.11 18.37 -5.10
C LEU A 160 -0.67 18.95 -5.19
N LYS A 161 -0.12 19.42 -4.05
CA LYS A 161 1.11 20.21 -3.90
C LYS A 161 2.39 19.38 -3.83
N SER A 162 2.31 18.05 -3.66
CA SER A 162 3.52 17.24 -3.63
C SER A 162 4.12 17.10 -5.02
N GLU A 163 5.45 17.20 -5.12
CA GLU A 163 6.15 17.04 -6.40
C GLU A 163 6.25 15.58 -6.85
N ILE A 164 6.05 14.63 -5.92
CA ILE A 164 6.08 13.18 -6.15
C ILE A 164 4.90 12.54 -5.40
N TYR A 165 4.18 11.62 -6.07
CA TYR A 165 3.11 10.80 -5.49
C TYR A 165 3.53 9.33 -5.47
N SER A 166 3.15 8.59 -4.43
CA SER A 166 3.44 7.16 -4.31
C SER A 166 2.15 6.35 -4.25
N TYR A 167 2.02 5.40 -5.18
CA TYR A 167 0.95 4.42 -5.23
C TYR A 167 1.55 3.05 -4.97
N ASN A 168 0.89 2.25 -4.14
CA ASN A 168 1.42 0.95 -3.77
C ASN A 168 0.34 -0.12 -3.70
N ARG A 169 0.76 -1.35 -3.97
CA ARG A 169 -0.05 -2.54 -3.77
C ARG A 169 0.79 -3.62 -3.10
N SER A 170 0.45 -3.94 -1.87
CA SER A 170 1.22 -4.88 -1.05
C SER A 170 0.58 -6.25 -0.96
N ARG A 171 1.42 -7.28 -0.88
CA ARG A 171 1.09 -8.69 -0.71
C ARG A 171 1.98 -9.29 0.39
N GLY A 172 1.39 -10.06 1.30
CA GLY A 172 2.08 -10.63 2.46
C GLY A 172 1.80 -9.89 3.77
N LEU A 173 2.33 -10.42 4.87
CA LEU A 173 2.05 -9.96 6.23
C LEU A 173 3.22 -9.15 6.79
N PHE A 174 2.97 -7.87 7.04
CA PHE A 174 3.90 -6.96 7.69
C PHE A 174 3.18 -6.23 8.82
N ILE A 175 3.63 -6.41 10.05
CA ILE A 175 3.00 -5.80 11.23
C ILE A 175 4.01 -4.84 11.82
N GLY A 176 3.67 -3.55 11.90
CA GLY A 176 4.49 -2.60 12.62
C GLY A 176 4.34 -1.15 12.21
N ALA A 177 4.84 -0.27 13.08
CA ALA A 177 5.07 1.14 12.79
C ALA A 177 6.58 1.35 12.60
N SER A 178 6.98 1.95 11.48
CA SER A 178 8.38 2.21 11.17
C SER A 178 8.58 3.60 10.57
N LEU A 179 9.68 4.26 10.95
CA LEU A 179 10.19 5.41 10.19
C LEU A 179 10.97 4.85 9.01
N ASP A 180 10.64 5.31 7.82
CA ASP A 180 11.15 4.77 6.56
C ASP A 180 12.03 5.80 5.84
N GLY A 181 13.21 5.36 5.39
CA GLY A 181 14.05 6.10 4.45
C GLY A 181 14.39 5.21 3.27
N SER A 182 14.38 5.75 2.05
CA SER A 182 14.76 4.99 0.86
C SER A 182 15.50 5.83 -0.16
N ALA A 183 16.45 5.18 -0.84
CA ALA A 183 17.24 5.75 -1.91
C ALA A 183 16.92 5.02 -3.21
N LEU A 184 16.55 5.79 -4.23
CA LEU A 184 16.38 5.36 -5.59
C LEU A 184 17.66 5.67 -6.37
N GLN A 185 18.17 4.69 -7.13
CA GLN A 185 19.42 4.80 -7.86
C GLN A 185 19.27 4.29 -9.29
N MET A 186 19.84 5.02 -10.25
CA MET A 186 19.91 4.59 -11.65
C MET A 186 20.85 3.39 -11.81
N ASN A 187 20.40 2.35 -12.50
CA ASN A 187 21.21 1.19 -12.87
C ASN A 187 21.60 1.28 -14.35
N GLN A 188 22.61 2.10 -14.63
CA GLN A 188 23.10 2.34 -15.99
C GLN A 188 23.68 1.07 -16.63
N ALA A 189 24.35 0.22 -15.84
CA ALA A 189 24.92 -1.04 -16.32
C ALA A 189 23.83 -2.00 -16.81
N ALA A 190 22.76 -2.21 -16.02
CA ALA A 190 21.62 -3.03 -16.44
C ALA A 190 20.90 -2.42 -17.65
N THR A 191 20.75 -1.09 -17.68
CA THR A 191 20.17 -0.39 -18.83
C THR A 191 20.97 -0.61 -20.11
N GLN A 192 22.29 -0.48 -20.04
CA GLN A 192 23.17 -0.71 -21.18
C GLN A 192 23.14 -2.17 -21.64
N ALA A 193 23.16 -3.12 -20.69
CA ALA A 193 23.08 -4.55 -21.00
C ALA A 193 21.75 -4.92 -21.67
N TYR A 194 20.65 -4.36 -21.17
CA TYR A 194 19.30 -4.61 -21.69
C TYR A 194 19.13 -4.13 -23.14
N TYR A 195 19.73 -2.99 -23.50
CA TYR A 195 19.67 -2.42 -24.85
C TYR A 195 20.82 -2.80 -25.77
N ALA A 196 21.75 -3.67 -25.34
CA ALA A 196 22.95 -4.01 -26.10
C ALA A 196 22.65 -4.60 -27.49
N ASN A 197 21.50 -5.26 -27.64
CA ASN A 197 21.07 -5.91 -28.89
C ASN A 197 19.89 -5.18 -29.56
N GLY A 198 19.70 -3.89 -29.28
CA GLY A 198 18.56 -3.10 -29.76
C GLY A 198 17.45 -2.97 -28.72
N VAL A 199 16.28 -2.46 -29.13
CA VAL A 199 15.13 -2.20 -28.25
C VAL A 199 14.26 -3.46 -28.12
N PRO A 200 14.15 -4.07 -26.93
CA PRO A 200 13.31 -5.25 -26.75
C PRO A 200 11.81 -4.91 -26.89
N PRO A 201 10.97 -5.82 -27.42
CA PRO A 201 9.53 -5.58 -27.62
C PRO A 201 8.80 -5.15 -26.35
N GLU A 202 9.12 -5.74 -25.21
CA GLU A 202 8.50 -5.45 -23.92
C GLU A 202 8.79 -4.01 -23.43
N ALA A 203 9.91 -3.40 -23.87
CA ALA A 203 10.17 -1.99 -23.60
C ALA A 203 9.17 -1.09 -24.35
N ASN A 204 8.86 -1.42 -25.61
CA ASN A 204 7.88 -0.69 -26.41
C ASN A 204 6.46 -0.89 -25.86
N GLU A 205 6.14 -2.08 -25.37
CA GLU A 205 4.85 -2.37 -24.73
C GLU A 205 4.63 -1.51 -23.49
N LEU A 206 5.65 -1.37 -22.63
CA LEU A 206 5.56 -0.51 -21.46
C LEU A 206 5.37 0.97 -21.87
N VAL A 207 6.12 1.46 -22.84
CA VAL A 207 5.95 2.82 -23.40
C VAL A 207 4.53 3.03 -23.92
N ALA A 208 4.01 2.10 -24.71
CA ALA A 208 2.65 2.16 -25.25
C ALA A 208 1.60 2.15 -24.14
N THR A 209 1.83 1.36 -23.08
CA THR A 209 0.94 1.29 -21.91
C THR A 209 0.90 2.63 -21.16
N VAL A 210 2.05 3.25 -20.91
CA VAL A 210 2.12 4.58 -20.27
C VAL A 210 1.47 5.64 -21.16
N LEU A 211 1.71 5.61 -22.48
CA LEU A 211 1.07 6.52 -23.42
C LEU A 211 -0.46 6.38 -23.41
N ARG A 212 -0.97 5.15 -23.39
CA ARG A 212 -2.42 4.89 -23.31
C ARG A 212 -3.05 5.51 -22.06
N TYR A 213 -2.39 5.38 -20.91
CA TYR A 213 -2.93 5.90 -19.65
C TYR A 213 -2.70 7.40 -19.43
N SER A 214 -1.68 7.98 -20.07
CA SER A 214 -1.37 9.43 -20.04
C SER A 214 -2.02 10.23 -21.17
N ALA A 215 -2.72 9.57 -22.10
CA ALA A 215 -3.43 10.25 -23.18
C ALA A 215 -4.47 11.22 -22.60
N PRO A 216 -4.56 12.47 -23.12
CA PRO A 216 -5.62 13.38 -22.74
C PRO A 216 -6.98 12.74 -23.04
N VAL A 217 -7.91 12.80 -22.09
CA VAL A 217 -9.30 12.40 -22.35
C VAL A 217 -9.84 13.33 -23.46
N PRO A 218 -10.29 12.82 -24.62
CA PRO A 218 -10.71 13.65 -25.73
C PRO A 218 -11.84 14.59 -25.31
N ALA A 219 -11.67 15.90 -25.54
CA ALA A 219 -12.72 16.89 -25.34
C ALA A 219 -13.87 16.57 -26.31
N GLY A 220 -14.94 15.95 -25.81
CA GLY A 220 -16.09 15.52 -26.61
C GLY A 220 -16.57 14.10 -26.35
N MET A 221 -15.78 13.25 -25.69
CA MET A 221 -16.37 12.12 -24.98
C MET A 221 -16.96 12.66 -23.69
N THR A 222 -18.25 13.00 -23.72
CA THR A 222 -19.06 12.94 -22.50
C THR A 222 -18.83 11.55 -21.93
N VAL A 223 -18.14 11.48 -20.79
CA VAL A 223 -18.21 10.31 -19.94
C VAL A 223 -19.70 10.08 -19.72
N VAL A 224 -20.24 9.01 -20.28
CA VAL A 224 -21.54 8.48 -19.87
C VAL A 224 -21.34 8.07 -18.42
N GLY A 225 -21.56 9.01 -17.50
CA GLY A 225 -21.14 8.90 -16.10
C GLY A 225 -20.54 10.16 -15.46
N GLU A 226 -20.30 11.27 -16.18
CA GLU A 226 -20.17 12.59 -15.54
C GLU A 226 -21.57 13.18 -15.27
N GLN A 227 -22.37 12.44 -14.51
CA GLN A 227 -23.25 13.13 -13.58
C GLN A 227 -22.32 13.63 -12.47
N GLN A 228 -21.93 14.90 -12.57
CA GLN A 228 -21.84 15.70 -11.35
C GLN A 228 -23.22 15.57 -10.69
N PRO A 229 -23.36 14.90 -9.55
CA PRO A 229 -24.60 14.98 -8.81
C PRO A 229 -24.66 16.42 -8.32
N GLN A 230 -25.58 17.20 -8.87
CA GLN A 230 -26.17 18.28 -8.11
C GLN A 230 -26.54 17.71 -6.75
N MET A 231 -26.17 18.41 -5.68
CA MET A 231 -26.49 18.06 -4.30
C MET A 231 -28.00 17.84 -4.14
N GLN A 232 -28.43 16.60 -4.32
CA GLN A 232 -29.68 16.05 -3.79
C GLN A 232 -29.28 14.80 -3.02
N LEU A 233 -29.41 14.90 -1.70
CA LEU A 233 -29.09 13.89 -0.70
C LEU A 233 -29.89 12.61 -0.97
N SER A 234 -29.35 11.75 -1.82
CA SER A 234 -29.59 10.31 -1.73
C SER A 234 -28.60 9.78 -0.72
N GLY A 235 -29.08 9.02 0.26
CA GLY A 235 -28.35 8.66 1.48
C GLY A 235 -26.94 8.08 1.23
N PRO A 236 -26.07 8.11 2.24
CA PRO A 236 -24.67 7.75 2.07
C PRO A 236 -24.49 6.38 1.38
N SER A 237 -23.52 6.29 0.47
CA SER A 237 -23.09 5.00 -0.08
C SER A 237 -22.66 4.09 1.07
N PRO A 238 -23.07 2.81 1.12
CA PRO A 238 -22.80 1.93 2.25
C PRO A 238 -21.31 1.81 2.58
N ALA A 239 -20.39 1.95 1.62
CA ALA A 239 -18.94 1.92 1.89
C ALA A 239 -18.37 3.23 2.50
N VAL A 240 -18.96 4.40 2.20
CA VAL A 240 -18.62 5.69 2.82
C VAL A 240 -19.27 5.79 4.19
N GLU A 241 -20.49 5.26 4.31
CA GLU A 241 -21.21 5.06 5.57
C GLU A 241 -20.42 4.12 6.49
N THR A 242 -19.92 2.97 6.01
CA THR A 242 -19.18 2.02 6.87
C THR A 242 -17.85 2.58 7.39
N VAL A 243 -17.12 3.38 6.60
CA VAL A 243 -15.86 4.01 7.03
C VAL A 243 -16.10 5.21 7.94
N GLY A 244 -17.14 6.01 7.65
CA GLY A 244 -17.62 7.06 8.54
C GLY A 244 -18.08 6.49 9.88
N GLN A 245 -18.91 5.45 9.86
CA GLN A 245 -19.42 4.72 11.02
C GLN A 245 -18.32 4.04 11.82
N ALA A 246 -17.29 3.46 11.18
CA ALA A 246 -16.16 2.87 11.91
C ALA A 246 -15.33 3.94 12.63
N SER A 247 -15.15 5.10 11.99
CA SER A 247 -14.45 6.25 12.59
C SER A 247 -15.28 6.89 13.71
N GLU A 248 -16.58 7.05 13.50
CA GLU A 248 -17.54 7.54 14.49
C GLU A 248 -17.65 6.58 15.69
N HIS A 249 -17.68 5.28 15.45
CA HIS A 249 -17.70 4.26 16.49
C HIS A 249 -16.42 4.28 17.34
N LEU A 250 -15.24 4.46 16.71
CA LEU A 250 -13.98 4.63 17.44
C LEU A 250 -13.97 5.92 18.28
N ASN A 251 -14.49 7.02 17.74
CA ASN A 251 -14.61 8.29 18.46
C ASN A 251 -15.62 8.20 19.62
N GLN A 252 -16.72 7.46 19.42
CA GLN A 252 -17.71 7.20 20.45
C GLN A 252 -17.12 6.32 21.58
N LEU A 253 -16.44 5.23 21.23
CA LEU A 253 -15.72 4.38 22.19
C LEU A 253 -14.68 5.18 22.99
N GLN A 254 -13.95 6.10 22.34
CA GLN A 254 -13.02 6.99 23.02
C GLN A 254 -13.73 7.89 24.04
N ALA A 255 -14.83 8.55 23.66
CA ALA A 255 -15.59 9.44 24.54
C ALA A 255 -16.24 8.69 25.72
N GLU A 256 -16.77 7.50 25.47
CA GLU A 256 -17.36 6.64 26.50
C GLU A 256 -16.28 6.14 27.48
N THR A 257 -15.12 5.73 26.98
CA THR A 257 -13.96 5.32 27.79
C THR A 257 -13.46 6.47 28.67
N ALA A 258 -13.33 7.68 28.11
CA ALA A 258 -12.94 8.87 28.86
C ALA A 258 -13.94 9.20 29.99
N SER A 259 -15.24 9.17 29.67
CA SER A 259 -16.30 9.43 30.63
C SER A 259 -16.37 8.38 31.74
N ALA A 260 -16.21 7.10 31.39
CA ALA A 260 -16.16 6.00 32.36
C ALA A 260 -14.94 6.11 33.27
N SER A 261 -13.78 6.51 32.73
CA SER A 261 -12.56 6.73 33.50
C SER A 261 -12.74 7.86 34.53
N GLN A 262 -13.38 8.96 34.14
CA GLN A 262 -13.67 10.07 35.06
C GLN A 262 -14.63 9.66 36.19
N ARG A 263 -15.66 8.86 35.90
CA ARG A 263 -16.57 8.34 36.94
C ARG A 263 -15.86 7.44 37.94
N LEU A 264 -14.99 6.55 37.46
CA LEU A 264 -14.17 5.72 38.34
C LEU A 264 -13.19 6.58 39.15
N ALA A 265 -12.55 7.57 38.53
CA ALA A 265 -11.62 8.46 39.21
C ALA A 265 -12.26 9.24 40.36
N ALA A 266 -13.55 9.58 40.27
CA ALA A 266 -14.28 10.31 41.31
C ALA A 266 -14.45 9.54 42.63
N VAL A 267 -14.33 8.21 42.59
CA VAL A 267 -14.46 7.34 43.77
C VAL A 267 -13.12 6.75 44.24
N LEU A 268 -12.02 7.14 43.59
CA LEU A 268 -10.67 6.69 43.90
C LEU A 268 -9.84 7.79 44.59
N ASP A 269 -8.95 7.40 45.50
CA ASP A 269 -7.94 8.30 46.03
C ASP A 269 -6.86 8.63 44.99
N ASP A 270 -5.97 9.58 45.33
CA ASP A 270 -4.94 10.07 44.41
C ASP A 270 -3.95 8.99 43.97
N ASN A 271 -3.64 8.01 44.84
CA ASN A 271 -2.70 6.94 44.52
C ASN A 271 -3.31 5.97 43.50
N TRP A 272 -4.57 5.58 43.71
CA TRP A 272 -5.29 4.73 42.78
C TRP A 272 -5.59 5.42 41.44
N ARG A 273 -5.90 6.72 41.46
CA ARG A 273 -6.06 7.52 40.24
C ARG A 273 -4.79 7.53 39.39
N ARG A 274 -3.62 7.58 40.02
CA ARG A 274 -2.33 7.55 39.31
C ARG A 274 -1.98 6.16 38.77
N TYR A 275 -2.27 5.10 39.54
CA TYR A 275 -2.00 3.72 39.16
C TYR A 275 -2.89 3.25 37.99
N LEU A 276 -4.16 3.63 38.00
CA LEU A 276 -5.15 3.28 36.97
C LEU A 276 -5.32 4.36 35.89
N ALA A 277 -4.33 5.25 35.77
CA ALA A 277 -4.38 6.33 34.78
C ALA A 277 -4.39 5.78 33.35
N LEU A 278 -5.22 6.40 32.51
CA LEU A 278 -5.24 6.18 31.08
C LEU A 278 -4.30 7.15 30.36
N PRO A 279 -3.86 6.82 29.13
CA PRO A 279 -3.08 7.74 28.30
C PRO A 279 -3.85 9.05 28.06
N ALA A 280 -3.14 10.18 27.97
CA ALA A 280 -3.74 11.51 27.82
C ALA A 280 -4.56 11.63 26.52
N GLU A 281 -4.19 10.85 25.51
CA GLU A 281 -4.87 10.76 24.22
C GLU A 281 -6.31 10.26 24.36
N VAL A 282 -6.63 9.43 25.37
CA VAL A 282 -8.02 9.00 25.63
C VAL A 282 -8.94 10.20 25.89
N TYR A 283 -8.40 11.27 26.47
CA TYR A 283 -9.15 12.50 26.78
C TYR A 283 -9.06 13.57 25.70
N THR A 284 -8.31 13.31 24.62
CA THR A 284 -8.07 14.28 23.54
C THR A 284 -8.84 13.86 22.29
N PRO A 285 -9.96 14.54 21.95
CA PRO A 285 -10.75 14.20 20.79
C PRO A 285 -9.92 14.18 19.50
N GLY A 286 -10.11 13.14 18.67
CA GLY A 286 -9.42 13.00 17.39
C GLY A 286 -7.97 12.54 17.48
N ARG A 287 -7.43 12.29 18.68
CA ARG A 287 -6.08 11.74 18.88
C ARG A 287 -6.19 10.34 19.47
N GLN A 288 -5.71 9.33 18.75
CA GLN A 288 -5.77 7.93 19.23
C GLN A 288 -4.55 7.61 20.10
N PRO A 289 -4.73 6.95 21.26
CA PRO A 289 -3.61 6.43 22.04
C PRO A 289 -2.88 5.34 21.27
N SER A 290 -1.57 5.22 21.48
CA SER A 290 -0.85 4.08 20.91
C SER A 290 -1.37 2.77 21.51
N PRO A 291 -1.42 1.67 20.73
CA PRO A 291 -1.88 0.37 21.23
C PRO A 291 -1.11 -0.09 22.48
N GLN A 292 0.19 0.24 22.57
CA GLN A 292 1.02 -0.10 23.72
C GLN A 292 0.64 0.70 24.97
N ALA A 293 0.39 2.01 24.86
CA ALA A 293 0.00 2.82 26.00
C ALA A 293 -1.35 2.35 26.58
N LEU A 294 -2.30 2.03 25.70
CA LEU A 294 -3.60 1.50 26.11
C LEU A 294 -3.50 0.09 26.71
N ALA A 295 -2.66 -0.78 26.13
CA ALA A 295 -2.40 -2.12 26.65
C ALA A 295 -1.73 -2.10 28.02
N SER A 296 -0.78 -1.17 28.25
CA SER A 296 -0.15 -0.98 29.57
C SER A 296 -1.15 -0.53 30.63
N SER A 297 -2.05 0.40 30.30
CA SER A 297 -3.12 0.77 31.22
C SER A 297 -4.05 -0.42 31.50
N LEU A 298 -4.48 -1.16 30.48
CA LEU A 298 -5.34 -2.33 30.63
C LEU A 298 -4.71 -3.45 31.47
N GLU A 299 -3.39 -3.63 31.36
CA GLU A 299 -2.64 -4.58 32.20
C GLU A 299 -2.68 -4.20 33.68
N ASN A 300 -2.62 -2.91 34.02
CA ASN A 300 -2.79 -2.46 35.41
C ASN A 300 -4.19 -2.83 35.94
N PHE A 301 -5.24 -2.68 35.12
CA PHE A 301 -6.59 -3.12 35.50
C PHE A 301 -6.66 -4.64 35.68
N ARG A 302 -6.03 -5.43 34.79
CA ARG A 302 -5.99 -6.90 34.92
C ARG A 302 -5.29 -7.38 36.18
N ARG A 303 -4.22 -6.72 36.59
CA ARG A 303 -3.54 -7.01 37.87
C ARG A 303 -4.44 -6.79 39.07
N VAL A 304 -5.26 -5.74 39.04
CA VAL A 304 -6.27 -5.48 40.08
C VAL A 304 -7.35 -6.56 40.09
N MET A 305 -7.80 -7.03 38.92
CA MET A 305 -8.77 -8.13 38.84
C MET A 305 -8.21 -9.48 39.29
N ALA A 306 -6.92 -9.73 39.06
CA ALA A 306 -6.27 -10.99 39.41
C ALA A 306 -5.92 -11.12 40.90
N ASN A 307 -5.85 -10.01 41.64
CA ASN A 307 -5.54 -10.02 43.06
C ASN A 307 -6.82 -10.06 43.92
N PRO A 308 -7.05 -11.13 44.73
CA PRO A 308 -8.22 -11.25 45.60
C PRO A 308 -8.37 -10.12 46.62
N GLU A 309 -7.25 -9.50 47.03
CA GLU A 309 -7.24 -8.38 47.98
C GLU A 309 -8.02 -7.16 47.45
N TYR A 310 -8.06 -6.98 46.13
CA TYR A 310 -8.76 -5.87 45.48
C TYR A 310 -10.14 -6.27 44.95
N ALA A 311 -10.70 -7.40 45.41
CA ALA A 311 -12.01 -7.90 44.96
C ALA A 311 -13.13 -6.87 45.11
N GLN A 312 -13.11 -6.04 46.17
CA GLN A 312 -14.11 -4.98 46.34
C GLN A 312 -14.06 -3.92 45.24
N LEU A 313 -12.86 -3.55 44.78
CA LEU A 313 -12.68 -2.59 43.69
C LEU A 313 -13.01 -3.22 42.32
N SER A 314 -12.52 -4.44 42.08
CA SER A 314 -12.73 -5.13 40.80
C SER A 314 -14.18 -5.56 40.55
N GLN A 315 -14.99 -5.72 41.61
CA GLN A 315 -16.43 -6.03 41.51
C GLN A 315 -17.33 -4.80 41.30
N ARG A 316 -16.80 -3.57 41.43
CA ARG A 316 -17.61 -2.35 41.21
C ARG A 316 -18.12 -2.29 39.78
N ALA A 317 -19.34 -1.76 39.61
CA ALA A 317 -19.93 -1.54 38.30
C ALA A 317 -19.04 -0.63 37.44
N ASP A 318 -18.63 0.52 37.98
CA ASP A 318 -17.80 1.51 37.26
C ASP A 318 -16.47 0.92 36.77
N PHE A 319 -15.83 0.09 37.59
CA PHE A 319 -14.55 -0.55 37.27
C PHE A 319 -14.72 -1.56 36.12
N ARG A 320 -15.69 -2.47 36.23
CA ARG A 320 -15.94 -3.49 35.20
C ARG A 320 -16.40 -2.88 33.88
N SER A 321 -17.24 -1.84 33.93
CA SER A 321 -17.67 -1.10 32.74
C SER A 321 -16.49 -0.44 32.04
N LEU A 322 -15.57 0.17 32.78
CA LEU A 322 -14.37 0.77 32.19
C LEU A 322 -13.44 -0.28 31.58
N VAL A 323 -13.23 -1.42 32.24
CA VAL A 323 -12.41 -2.51 31.68
C VAL A 323 -13.02 -3.04 30.40
N ALA A 324 -14.32 -3.27 30.36
CA ALA A 324 -15.01 -3.73 29.16
C ALA A 324 -14.88 -2.72 28.00
N LEU A 325 -15.03 -1.42 28.27
CA LEU A 325 -14.84 -0.36 27.28
C LEU A 325 -13.39 -0.29 26.79
N LEU A 326 -12.40 -0.43 27.69
CA LEU A 326 -10.98 -0.46 27.33
C LEU A 326 -10.63 -1.66 26.45
N GLU A 327 -11.20 -2.83 26.73
CA GLU A 327 -11.02 -4.03 25.90
C GLU A 327 -11.64 -3.88 24.53
N GLN A 328 -12.85 -3.31 24.45
CA GLN A 328 -13.52 -3.00 23.18
C GLN A 328 -12.75 -1.95 22.39
N TYR A 329 -12.28 -0.89 23.05
CA TYR A 329 -11.52 0.18 22.41
C TYR A 329 -10.16 -0.33 21.90
N ALA A 330 -9.45 -1.13 22.71
CA ALA A 330 -8.20 -1.77 22.29
C ALA A 330 -8.40 -2.77 21.13
N ALA A 331 -9.47 -3.56 21.17
CA ALA A 331 -9.83 -4.48 20.10
C ALA A 331 -10.18 -3.73 18.81
N ALA A 332 -10.96 -2.65 18.90
CA ALA A 332 -11.34 -1.82 17.76
C ALA A 332 -10.13 -1.12 17.12
N LEU A 333 -9.16 -0.68 17.93
CA LEU A 333 -7.87 -0.16 17.44
C LEU A 333 -6.98 -1.25 16.80
N ALA A 334 -7.15 -2.51 17.19
CA ALA A 334 -6.39 -3.65 16.66
C ALA A 334 -7.05 -4.34 15.45
N GLN A 335 -8.31 -4.03 15.14
CA GLN A 335 -9.00 -4.59 13.99
C GLN A 335 -8.46 -4.00 12.68
N PRO A 336 -8.14 -4.83 11.67
CA PRO A 336 -8.02 -4.35 10.31
C PRO A 336 -9.41 -3.86 9.87
N VAL A 337 -9.49 -2.70 9.22
CA VAL A 337 -10.72 -2.28 8.54
C VAL A 337 -11.09 -3.39 7.55
N ALA A 338 -12.13 -4.15 7.86
CA ALA A 338 -12.51 -5.33 7.10
C ALA A 338 -12.83 -4.95 5.64
N ASP A 339 -12.15 -5.62 4.69
CA ASP A 339 -12.61 -5.66 3.31
C ASP A 339 -13.72 -6.72 3.25
N ASN A 340 -14.96 -6.33 3.53
CA ASN A 340 -16.15 -7.17 3.31
C ASN A 340 -16.38 -7.30 1.79
N GLY A 341 -15.50 -8.06 1.13
CA GLY A 341 -15.61 -8.38 -0.28
C GLY A 341 -16.85 -9.23 -0.53
N LEU A 342 -17.85 -8.61 -1.15
CA LEU A 342 -19.05 -9.22 -1.70
C LEU A 342 -18.74 -10.54 -2.42
N GLN A 343 -19.16 -11.67 -1.83
CA GLN A 343 -19.38 -12.91 -2.57
C GLN A 343 -20.65 -12.73 -3.41
N LEU A 344 -20.50 -12.67 -4.73
CA LEU A 344 -21.63 -12.76 -5.65
C LEU A 344 -21.45 -13.98 -6.57
N PRO A 345 -22.54 -14.73 -6.79
CA PRO A 345 -22.51 -15.98 -7.53
C PRO A 345 -22.23 -15.72 -9.02
N PRO A 346 -21.78 -16.73 -9.79
CA PRO A 346 -21.61 -16.59 -11.23
C PRO A 346 -22.97 -16.76 -11.92
N PRO A 347 -23.51 -15.77 -12.65
CA PRO A 347 -24.16 -16.07 -13.95
C PRO A 347 -24.38 -14.85 -14.90
N PRO A 348 -24.99 -14.99 -16.09
CA PRO A 348 -25.36 -16.19 -16.86
C PRO A 348 -24.54 -16.34 -18.17
N MET A 349 -24.74 -17.49 -18.83
CA MET A 349 -24.02 -18.06 -19.99
C MET A 349 -24.00 -17.18 -21.24
#